data_AF-T2BQ37-F1
#
_entry.id   AF-T2BQ37-F1
#
_cell.length_a   1.000
_cell.length_b   1.000
_cell.length_c   1.000
_cell.angle_alpha   90.00
_cell.angle_beta   90.00
_cell.angle_gamma   90.00
#
_symmetry.space_group_name_H-M   'P 1'
#
loop_
_entity.id
_entity.type
_entity.pdbx_description
1 polymer ?
#
loop_
_entity_poly.entity_id
_entity_poly.type
_entity_poly.pdbx_seq_one_letter_code
_entity_poly.pdbx_strand_id
1 'polypeptide(L)'
;MNPFSNYQTSNSMGKQSIKVFWPITGVDMSEGRVVGWRLRDTLCVVGIVQDWLWDKILAEMVEEEYLVGLESIGRAGLDATKNTDANGKQYTFWVNKERIPLSCSNPIILVLYKPPDSSRLQYLIPSSPDLHLTVQDRHDPRYQLTIEDDQLSAVVDLINKTRHVQQLFRSLQMESVAEGKKKRKKQASFSSAPYFLFALDACAQTIIFLFSICIPCSSSLRALSTSADQLCARLEQSVRGPVRYLTTWNDGRINDRAARYNVFWNTVWLVINDLILGYAAHNLIHQHSEWLSITTSTFFSAYVIDMPIQALKWLNDWPVGLKLNTPLSQFFCSTFTLLIQRWGDCVTPLLHSLLPQLIYLLSILSLTGFTTFLAVSHDMLNLLTLHLLFGYKVMRVVCGWQIDSLGGLWNLFRGKRWNVLRQRTDSYEYDIDQLFLGTLLFTVSAFLFPTVLSYTALFGLTSGLIFIICRVLEATRQAMNRFPLFEFVLWIKEPSRVPGSLNFTMQTISVGNEEKEIEDKSVMRVLVLKGTPKTLSDILFYQ
;
A
#
# COMPACT_ATOMS: atom_id res chain seq x y z
N MET A 1 6.70 -36.78 -68.15
CA MET A 1 5.95 -37.99 -67.75
C MET A 1 6.49 -38.45 -66.41
N ASN A 2 5.69 -38.31 -65.36
CA ASN A 2 5.77 -39.13 -64.14
C ASN A 2 5.33 -40.58 -64.49
N PRO A 3 5.43 -41.66 -63.64
CA PRO A 3 5.55 -41.64 -62.16
C PRO A 3 6.25 -42.87 -61.46
N PHE A 4 6.25 -42.86 -60.10
CA PHE A 4 6.40 -43.94 -59.08
C PHE A 4 7.80 -44.57 -58.86
N SER A 5 8.33 -44.80 -57.64
CA SER A 5 7.70 -45.11 -56.35
C SER A 5 8.57 -44.80 -55.12
N ASN A 6 7.87 -44.45 -54.03
CA ASN A 6 8.12 -44.80 -52.63
C ASN A 6 9.33 -44.20 -51.88
N TYR A 7 9.08 -43.10 -51.18
CA TYR A 7 9.34 -43.04 -49.73
C TYR A 7 8.18 -42.29 -49.06
N GLN A 8 7.38 -43.04 -48.30
CA GLN A 8 6.38 -42.51 -47.39
C GLN A 8 7.11 -41.76 -46.26
N THR A 9 7.17 -40.44 -46.32
CA THR A 9 7.36 -39.62 -45.12
C THR A 9 6.02 -39.63 -44.37
N SER A 10 5.92 -40.53 -43.41
CA SER A 10 4.83 -40.54 -42.43
C SER A 10 4.74 -39.18 -41.76
N ASN A 11 3.62 -38.49 -41.98
CA ASN A 11 3.14 -37.38 -41.17
C ASN A 11 3.20 -37.77 -39.68
N SER A 12 4.21 -37.32 -38.94
CA SER A 12 4.11 -37.21 -37.49
C SER A 12 3.27 -35.97 -37.18
N MET A 13 1.95 -36.17 -37.07
CA MET A 13 1.08 -35.24 -36.35
C MET A 13 1.78 -34.84 -35.04
N GLY A 14 2.01 -33.54 -34.83
CA GLY A 14 2.64 -33.04 -33.62
C GLY A 14 1.85 -33.46 -32.39
N LYS A 15 2.37 -34.45 -31.66
CA LYS A 15 1.89 -34.75 -30.30
C LYS A 15 2.20 -33.52 -29.45
N GLN A 16 1.17 -32.78 -29.05
CA GLN A 16 1.30 -31.75 -28.03
C GLN A 16 1.88 -32.38 -26.76
N SER A 17 3.04 -31.91 -26.32
CA SER A 17 3.68 -32.36 -25.09
C SER A 17 2.90 -31.86 -23.88
N ILE A 18 2.55 -32.78 -22.99
CA ILE A 18 1.76 -32.46 -21.78
C ILE A 18 2.68 -31.80 -20.75
N LYS A 19 2.18 -30.76 -20.07
CA LYS A 19 2.93 -30.03 -19.03
C LYS A 19 2.62 -30.65 -17.67
N VAL A 20 3.63 -31.06 -16.92
CA VAL A 20 3.46 -31.71 -15.61
C VAL A 20 4.12 -30.87 -14.53
N PHE A 21 3.31 -30.30 -13.64
CA PHE A 21 3.78 -29.64 -12.42
C PHE A 21 3.92 -30.68 -11.32
N TRP A 22 5.15 -30.91 -10.86
CA TRP A 22 5.47 -31.95 -9.88
C TRP A 22 6.04 -31.35 -8.58
N PRO A 23 5.55 -31.76 -7.39
CA PRO A 23 5.98 -31.21 -6.13
C PRO A 23 7.33 -31.81 -5.70
N ILE A 24 8.28 -30.95 -5.33
CA ILE A 24 9.62 -31.37 -4.85
C ILE A 24 9.54 -31.96 -3.43
N THR A 25 8.59 -31.50 -2.61
CA THR A 25 8.44 -31.90 -1.20
C THR A 25 7.03 -32.39 -0.93
N GLY A 26 6.87 -33.30 0.04
CA GLY A 26 5.58 -33.84 0.46
C GLY A 26 5.13 -35.10 -0.31
N VAL A 27 5.99 -35.65 -1.17
CA VAL A 27 5.81 -36.97 -1.78
C VAL A 27 6.51 -37.99 -0.88
N ASP A 28 5.73 -38.77 -0.12
CA ASP A 28 6.27 -39.70 0.88
C ASP A 28 6.54 -41.10 0.32
N MET A 29 5.86 -41.45 -0.78
CA MET A 29 5.88 -42.79 -1.39
C MET A 29 6.60 -42.77 -2.73
N SER A 30 7.25 -43.89 -3.08
CA SER A 30 7.93 -44.07 -4.36
C SER A 30 7.14 -44.93 -5.36
N GLU A 31 6.16 -45.69 -4.88
CA GLU A 31 5.27 -46.52 -5.70
C GLU A 31 3.81 -46.32 -5.26
N GLY A 32 2.90 -46.29 -6.22
CA GLY A 32 1.46 -46.12 -5.96
C GLY A 32 0.73 -45.35 -7.06
N ARG A 33 -0.46 -44.87 -6.74
CA ARG A 33 -1.30 -44.06 -7.62
C ARG A 33 -0.84 -42.60 -7.56
N VAL A 34 -0.62 -41.99 -8.73
CA VAL A 34 -0.30 -40.56 -8.85
C VAL A 34 -1.60 -39.78 -8.85
N VAL A 35 -1.72 -38.88 -7.89
CA VAL A 35 -2.93 -38.12 -7.62
C VAL A 35 -2.67 -36.65 -7.88
N GLY A 36 -3.62 -35.98 -8.54
CA GLY A 36 -3.53 -34.55 -8.82
C GLY A 36 -4.72 -34.02 -9.60
N TRP A 37 -4.59 -32.79 -10.09
CA TRP A 37 -5.61 -32.12 -10.89
C TRP A 37 -5.23 -32.09 -12.37
N ARG A 38 -6.23 -32.25 -13.24
CA ARG A 38 -6.07 -32.12 -14.69
C ARG A 38 -6.75 -30.84 -15.19
N LEU A 39 -5.97 -29.97 -15.83
CA LEU A 39 -6.43 -28.73 -16.43
C LEU A 39 -6.03 -28.70 -17.92
N ARG A 40 -6.96 -29.08 -18.81
CA ARG A 40 -6.71 -29.22 -20.26
C ARG A 40 -5.48 -30.09 -20.54
N ASP A 41 -4.37 -29.48 -20.99
CA ASP A 41 -3.09 -30.11 -21.33
C ASP A 41 -2.02 -29.99 -20.23
N THR A 42 -2.42 -29.53 -19.03
CA THR A 42 -1.56 -29.36 -17.85
C THR A 42 -2.02 -30.26 -16.72
N LEU A 43 -1.07 -30.96 -16.09
CA LEU A 43 -1.27 -31.82 -14.94
C LEU A 43 -0.59 -31.20 -13.72
N CYS A 44 -1.33 -30.98 -12.63
CA CYS A 44 -0.79 -30.51 -11.35
C CYS A 44 -0.80 -31.67 -10.36
N VAL A 45 0.35 -32.29 -10.13
CA VAL A 45 0.50 -33.46 -9.25
C VAL A 45 0.58 -33.00 -7.80
N VAL A 46 -0.13 -33.69 -6.91
CA VAL A 46 -0.13 -33.44 -5.46
C VAL A 46 0.82 -34.39 -4.74
N GLY A 47 0.81 -35.66 -5.12
CA GLY A 47 1.63 -36.69 -4.50
C GLY A 47 1.30 -38.10 -4.99
N ILE A 48 1.97 -39.08 -4.38
CA ILE A 48 1.79 -40.51 -4.65
C ILE A 48 1.11 -41.14 -3.44
N VAL A 49 0.00 -41.85 -3.68
CA VAL A 49 -0.89 -42.40 -2.65
C VAL A 49 -1.10 -43.90 -2.90
N GLN A 50 -1.27 -44.70 -1.83
CA GLN A 50 -1.59 -46.13 -1.95
C GLN A 50 -3.05 -46.33 -2.36
N ASP A 51 -3.36 -47.45 -3.03
CA ASP A 51 -4.72 -47.69 -3.56
C ASP A 51 -5.81 -47.68 -2.46
N TRP A 52 -5.55 -48.21 -1.25
CA TRP A 52 -6.52 -48.19 -0.15
C TRP A 52 -6.76 -46.79 0.45
N LEU A 53 -5.75 -45.91 0.42
CA LEU A 53 -5.87 -44.54 0.93
C LEU A 53 -6.63 -43.68 -0.08
N TRP A 54 -6.51 -43.97 -1.37
CA TRP A 54 -7.30 -43.35 -2.42
C TRP A 54 -8.81 -43.59 -2.25
N ASP A 55 -9.20 -44.81 -1.87
CA ASP A 55 -10.62 -45.14 -1.63
C ASP A 55 -11.19 -44.37 -0.42
N LYS A 56 -10.38 -44.09 0.60
CA LYS A 56 -10.77 -43.22 1.73
C LYS A 56 -10.88 -41.76 1.31
N ILE A 57 -9.91 -41.25 0.56
CA ILE A 57 -9.93 -39.88 0.04
C ILE A 57 -11.19 -39.66 -0.78
N LEU A 58 -11.55 -40.61 -1.67
CA LEU A 58 -12.78 -40.57 -2.47
C LEU A 58 -14.05 -40.41 -1.63
N ALA A 59 -14.11 -41.02 -0.44
CA ALA A 59 -15.24 -40.90 0.46
C ALA A 59 -15.34 -39.49 1.09
N GLU A 60 -14.22 -38.83 1.37
CA GLU A 60 -14.17 -37.50 1.98
C GLU A 60 -14.25 -36.33 0.98
N MET A 61 -14.08 -36.60 -0.33
CA MET A 61 -14.21 -35.56 -1.37
C MET A 61 -15.57 -34.85 -1.39
N VAL A 62 -16.59 -35.47 -0.80
CA VAL A 62 -17.95 -34.91 -0.71
C VAL A 62 -18.05 -33.83 0.38
N GLU A 63 -17.21 -33.90 1.42
CA GLU A 63 -17.26 -33.00 2.58
C GLU A 63 -16.23 -31.86 2.49
N GLU A 64 -15.07 -32.08 1.87
CA GLU A 64 -14.01 -31.07 1.78
C GLU A 64 -13.92 -30.38 0.40
N GLU A 65 -14.21 -29.07 0.37
CA GLU A 65 -14.12 -28.21 -0.82
C GLU A 65 -12.72 -28.20 -1.47
N TYR A 66 -11.66 -28.45 -0.70
CA TYR A 66 -10.28 -28.48 -1.19
C TYR A 66 -9.92 -29.73 -2.01
N LEU A 67 -10.68 -30.83 -1.86
CA LEU A 67 -10.47 -32.08 -2.59
C LEU A 67 -11.24 -32.13 -3.92
N VAL A 68 -12.18 -31.20 -4.14
CA VAL A 68 -13.02 -31.18 -5.34
C VAL A 68 -12.17 -31.11 -6.62
N GLY A 69 -12.42 -32.03 -7.56
CA GLY A 69 -11.74 -32.11 -8.87
C GLY A 69 -10.42 -32.88 -8.87
N LEU A 70 -10.05 -33.52 -7.76
CA LEU A 70 -8.86 -34.37 -7.68
C LEU A 70 -9.08 -35.69 -8.44
N GLU A 71 -8.13 -36.07 -9.30
CA GLU A 71 -8.24 -37.26 -10.14
C GLU A 71 -7.00 -38.16 -10.01
N SER A 72 -7.21 -39.45 -10.31
CA SER A 72 -6.13 -40.42 -10.47
C SER A 72 -5.48 -40.25 -11.84
N ILE A 73 -4.38 -39.50 -11.90
CA ILE A 73 -3.66 -39.20 -13.15
C ILE A 73 -2.95 -40.45 -13.71
N GLY A 74 -2.40 -41.30 -12.85
CA GLY A 74 -1.55 -42.41 -13.30
C GLY A 74 -0.99 -43.28 -12.20
N ARG A 75 0.07 -44.05 -12.51
CA ARG A 75 0.82 -44.88 -11.56
C ARG A 75 2.31 -44.51 -11.55
N ALA A 76 2.93 -44.56 -10.38
CA ALA A 76 4.35 -44.35 -10.19
C ALA A 76 5.04 -45.66 -9.78
N GLY A 77 6.25 -45.90 -10.29
CA GLY A 77 7.08 -47.06 -9.96
C GLY A 77 8.57 -46.71 -9.90
N LEU A 78 9.35 -47.49 -9.14
CA LEU A 78 10.82 -47.43 -9.13
C LEU A 78 11.37 -48.14 -10.37
N ASP A 79 12.16 -47.42 -11.15
CA ASP A 79 12.95 -47.89 -12.30
C ASP A 79 12.18 -48.47 -13.51
N ALA A 80 12.69 -48.12 -14.69
CA ALA A 80 12.08 -48.44 -15.99
C ALA A 80 12.27 -49.90 -16.46
N THR A 81 12.64 -50.83 -15.57
CA THR A 81 13.12 -52.17 -15.98
C THR A 81 12.02 -53.22 -16.11
N LYS A 82 10.76 -52.91 -15.80
CA LYS A 82 9.63 -53.81 -16.07
C LYS A 82 8.72 -53.20 -17.14
N ASN A 83 8.71 -53.81 -18.32
CA ASN A 83 7.63 -53.66 -19.30
C ASN A 83 6.33 -54.14 -18.63
N THR A 84 5.60 -53.22 -18.01
CA THR A 84 4.20 -53.42 -17.69
C THR A 84 3.39 -52.80 -18.81
N ASP A 85 2.56 -53.63 -19.45
CA ASP A 85 1.72 -53.28 -20.58
C ASP A 85 0.92 -52.01 -20.29
N ALA A 86 1.22 -50.96 -21.06
CA ALA A 86 0.52 -49.69 -21.01
C ALA A 86 -0.89 -49.87 -21.58
N ASN A 87 -1.86 -50.14 -20.71
CA ASN A 87 -3.25 -49.86 -21.04
C ASN A 87 -3.35 -48.36 -21.32
N GLY A 88 -3.58 -47.98 -22.58
CA GLY A 88 -3.38 -46.64 -23.15
C GLY A 88 -4.22 -45.48 -22.59
N LYS A 89 -4.79 -45.60 -21.38
CA LYS A 89 -5.58 -44.56 -20.71
C LYS A 89 -4.90 -43.93 -19.49
N GLN A 90 -3.84 -44.50 -18.91
CA GLN A 90 -3.18 -43.98 -17.69
C GLN A 90 -1.69 -43.69 -17.90
N TYR A 91 -1.20 -42.58 -17.32
CA TYR A 91 0.22 -42.21 -17.38
C TYR A 91 1.05 -43.07 -16.41
N THR A 92 2.20 -43.58 -16.85
CA THR A 92 3.17 -44.23 -15.96
C THR A 92 4.38 -43.33 -15.78
N PHE A 93 4.67 -42.97 -14.54
CA PHE A 93 5.80 -42.12 -14.16
C PHE A 93 6.89 -42.98 -13.50
N TRP A 94 8.10 -42.98 -14.05
CA TRP A 94 9.24 -43.66 -13.44
C TRP A 94 10.03 -42.68 -12.61
N VAL A 95 10.18 -42.97 -11.31
CA VAL A 95 10.61 -42.00 -10.32
C VAL A 95 11.98 -42.40 -9.73
N ASN A 96 12.89 -41.42 -9.57
CA ASN A 96 14.21 -41.62 -8.95
C ASN A 96 14.11 -41.83 -7.42
N LYS A 97 15.23 -42.19 -6.77
CA LYS A 97 15.40 -42.23 -5.31
C LYS A 97 15.00 -40.92 -4.62
N GLU A 98 15.15 -39.78 -5.32
CA GLU A 98 14.73 -38.44 -4.86
C GLU A 98 13.23 -38.14 -5.09
N ARG A 99 12.44 -39.12 -5.55
CA ARG A 99 10.99 -39.01 -5.78
C ARG A 99 10.59 -38.00 -6.88
N ILE A 100 11.53 -37.74 -7.79
CA ILE A 100 11.37 -36.91 -8.99
C ILE A 100 11.23 -37.82 -10.23
N PRO A 101 10.28 -37.58 -11.14
CA PRO A 101 10.09 -38.40 -12.34
C PRO A 101 11.25 -38.20 -13.33
N LEU A 102 11.86 -39.32 -13.77
CA LEU A 102 12.93 -39.38 -14.77
C LEU A 102 12.39 -39.57 -16.19
N SER A 103 11.31 -40.35 -16.34
CA SER A 103 10.65 -40.61 -17.62
C SER A 103 9.14 -40.81 -17.44
N CYS A 104 8.38 -40.65 -18.52
CA CYS A 104 6.94 -40.85 -18.57
C CYS A 104 6.56 -41.58 -19.87
N SER A 105 5.44 -42.32 -19.87
CA SER A 105 4.94 -43.04 -21.05
C SER A 105 4.66 -42.15 -22.26
N ASN A 106 4.49 -40.84 -22.05
CA ASN A 106 4.30 -39.82 -23.08
C ASN A 106 5.35 -38.70 -22.97
N PRO A 107 5.65 -37.96 -24.05
CA PRO A 107 6.54 -36.81 -23.99
C PRO A 107 5.92 -35.72 -23.10
N ILE A 108 6.62 -35.39 -22.00
CA ILE A 108 6.17 -34.40 -21.01
C ILE A 108 7.19 -33.26 -20.84
N ILE A 109 6.69 -32.07 -20.51
CA ILE A 109 7.50 -30.96 -19.99
C ILE A 109 7.33 -30.95 -18.48
N LEU A 110 8.41 -31.26 -17.74
CA LEU A 110 8.38 -31.32 -16.28
C LEU A 110 8.70 -29.95 -15.67
N VAL A 111 7.81 -29.47 -14.81
CA VAL A 111 7.98 -28.27 -13.99
C VAL A 111 7.95 -28.66 -12.52
N LEU A 112 9.08 -28.55 -11.83
CA LEU A 112 9.19 -28.77 -10.40
C LEU A 112 8.76 -27.53 -9.63
N TYR A 113 7.97 -27.72 -8.57
CA TYR A 113 7.59 -26.63 -7.68
C TYR A 113 7.71 -27.05 -6.21
N LYS A 114 7.92 -26.08 -5.32
CA LYS A 114 7.90 -26.29 -3.88
C LYS A 114 6.51 -25.89 -3.35
N PRO A 115 5.71 -26.82 -2.81
CA PRO A 115 4.41 -26.50 -2.23
C PRO A 115 4.53 -25.43 -1.12
N PRO A 116 3.83 -24.29 -1.24
CA PRO A 116 3.92 -23.21 -0.27
C PRO A 116 3.32 -23.63 1.07
N ASP A 117 3.95 -23.21 2.17
CA ASP A 117 3.49 -23.55 3.52
C ASP A 117 2.21 -22.81 3.91
N SER A 118 1.07 -23.51 3.85
CA SER A 118 -0.22 -22.95 4.24
C SER A 118 -0.26 -22.51 5.70
N SER A 119 0.48 -23.20 6.58
CA SER A 119 0.56 -22.86 8.02
C SER A 119 1.29 -21.55 8.30
N ARG A 120 2.21 -21.17 7.40
CA ARG A 120 2.96 -19.89 7.48
C ARG A 120 2.36 -18.81 6.59
N LEU A 121 1.17 -19.03 6.01
CA LEU A 121 0.53 -18.13 5.05
C LEU A 121 1.44 -17.81 3.85
N GLN A 122 2.25 -18.77 3.41
CA GLN A 122 2.98 -18.64 2.16
C GLN A 122 2.03 -18.97 1.00
N TYR A 123 2.15 -18.24 -0.10
CA TYR A 123 1.38 -18.47 -1.31
C TYR A 123 2.14 -17.90 -2.50
N LEU A 124 1.71 -18.29 -3.70
CA LEU A 124 2.20 -17.81 -4.98
C LEU A 124 1.12 -16.96 -5.65
N ILE A 125 1.52 -15.88 -6.31
CA ILE A 125 0.63 -14.99 -7.07
C ILE A 125 0.86 -15.23 -8.56
N PRO A 126 -0.21 -15.37 -9.37
CA PRO A 126 -0.07 -15.37 -10.83
C PRO A 126 0.48 -14.02 -11.28
N SER A 127 1.55 -14.04 -12.08
CA SER A 127 2.30 -12.84 -12.43
C SER A 127 1.43 -11.77 -13.13
N SER A 128 1.76 -10.50 -12.92
CA SER A 128 1.19 -9.38 -13.69
C SER A 128 1.65 -9.46 -15.17
N PRO A 129 0.92 -8.82 -16.11
CA PRO A 129 0.95 -9.16 -17.55
C PRO A 129 2.26 -8.82 -18.30
N ASP A 130 3.25 -8.18 -17.67
CA ASP A 130 4.45 -7.70 -18.38
C ASP A 130 5.63 -8.67 -18.40
N LEU A 131 5.46 -9.90 -17.94
CA LEU A 131 6.53 -10.89 -17.99
C LEU A 131 6.52 -11.63 -19.34
N HIS A 132 7.16 -11.03 -20.35
CA HIS A 132 7.80 -11.84 -21.39
C HIS A 132 8.65 -12.88 -20.65
N LEU A 133 8.27 -14.16 -20.77
CA LEU A 133 8.97 -15.30 -20.21
C LEU A 133 10.42 -15.30 -20.72
N THR A 134 11.30 -14.54 -20.08
CA THR A 134 12.73 -14.57 -20.33
C THR A 134 13.27 -15.82 -19.66
N VAL A 135 13.04 -16.95 -20.32
CA VAL A 135 13.92 -18.10 -20.17
C VAL A 135 15.30 -17.58 -20.55
N GLN A 136 16.18 -17.51 -19.56
CA GLN A 136 17.55 -17.05 -19.72
C GLN A 136 18.36 -18.13 -20.45
N ASP A 137 17.98 -18.47 -21.69
CA ASP A 137 18.89 -18.92 -22.74
C ASP A 137 18.18 -18.96 -24.12
N ARG A 138 18.74 -18.26 -25.10
CA ARG A 138 18.12 -17.95 -26.41
C ARG A 138 18.20 -19.07 -27.47
N HIS A 139 18.56 -20.31 -27.13
CA HIS A 139 19.10 -21.24 -28.15
C HIS A 139 18.44 -22.63 -28.32
N ASP A 140 17.28 -22.95 -27.73
CA ASP A 140 16.57 -24.20 -28.10
C ASP A 140 15.03 -24.01 -28.19
N PRO A 141 14.43 -23.97 -29.40
CA PRO A 141 13.00 -23.74 -29.59
C PRO A 141 12.09 -24.86 -29.06
N ARG A 142 12.66 -26.01 -28.67
CA ARG A 142 11.91 -27.17 -28.12
C ARG A 142 11.40 -26.98 -26.69
N TYR A 143 11.82 -25.93 -25.99
CA TYR A 143 11.53 -25.69 -24.57
C TYR A 143 10.83 -24.36 -24.28
N GLN A 144 10.26 -23.71 -25.30
CA GLN A 144 9.42 -22.53 -25.10
C GLN A 144 8.14 -22.93 -24.35
N LEU A 145 8.02 -22.51 -23.10
CA LEU A 145 6.86 -22.74 -22.27
C LEU A 145 5.79 -21.67 -22.55
N THR A 146 5.00 -21.81 -23.60
CA THR A 146 3.83 -20.94 -23.84
C THR A 146 2.66 -21.39 -22.98
N ILE A 147 2.39 -20.73 -21.85
CA ILE A 147 1.19 -20.94 -21.02
C ILE A 147 0.33 -19.68 -21.13
N GLU A 148 -0.95 -19.84 -21.46
CA GLU A 148 -1.94 -18.75 -21.40
C GLU A 148 -2.08 -18.26 -19.94
N ASP A 149 -2.14 -16.95 -19.71
CA ASP A 149 -2.18 -16.37 -18.36
C ASP A 149 -3.35 -16.91 -17.50
N ASP A 150 -4.50 -17.15 -18.12
CA ASP A 150 -5.67 -17.77 -17.47
C ASP A 150 -5.40 -19.21 -17.00
N GLN A 151 -4.59 -19.97 -17.76
CA GLN A 151 -4.20 -21.32 -17.36
C GLN A 151 -3.13 -21.28 -16.26
N LEU A 152 -2.19 -20.34 -16.33
CA LEU A 152 -1.15 -20.18 -15.30
C LEU A 152 -1.77 -19.81 -13.95
N SER A 153 -2.75 -18.90 -13.94
CA SER A 153 -3.45 -18.50 -12.71
C SER A 153 -4.20 -19.65 -12.05
N ALA A 154 -4.94 -20.43 -12.84
CA ALA A 154 -5.62 -21.63 -12.34
C ALA A 154 -4.63 -22.67 -11.79
N VAL A 155 -3.48 -22.88 -12.44
CA VAL A 155 -2.44 -23.82 -11.97
C VAL A 155 -1.79 -23.33 -10.67
N VAL A 156 -1.50 -22.04 -10.55
CA VAL A 156 -0.93 -21.44 -9.33
C VAL A 156 -1.88 -21.58 -8.15
N ASP A 157 -3.19 -21.39 -8.37
CA ASP A 157 -4.21 -21.62 -7.34
C ASP A 157 -4.25 -23.08 -6.87
N LEU A 158 -4.07 -24.04 -7.77
CA LEU A 158 -3.96 -25.47 -7.41
C LEU A 158 -2.66 -25.78 -6.65
N ILE A 159 -1.53 -25.18 -7.05
CA ILE A 159 -0.24 -25.30 -6.33
C ILE A 159 -0.38 -24.79 -4.90
N ASN A 160 -1.08 -23.66 -4.70
CA ASN A 160 -1.33 -23.09 -3.38
C ASN A 160 -2.15 -24.02 -2.47
N LYS A 161 -3.04 -24.86 -3.03
CA LYS A 161 -3.82 -25.87 -2.29
C LYS A 161 -3.04 -27.13 -1.96
N THR A 162 -2.01 -27.46 -2.76
CA THR A 162 -1.31 -28.75 -2.73
C THR A 162 -0.83 -29.15 -1.33
N ARG A 163 -0.20 -28.23 -0.59
CA ARG A 163 0.36 -28.55 0.74
C ARG A 163 -0.71 -28.87 1.78
N HIS A 164 -1.87 -28.23 1.68
CA HIS A 164 -3.00 -28.53 2.55
C HIS A 164 -3.53 -29.93 2.28
N VAL A 165 -3.68 -30.30 1.00
CA VAL A 165 -4.09 -31.65 0.58
C VAL A 165 -3.07 -32.71 1.00
N GLN A 166 -1.77 -32.44 0.87
CA GLN A 166 -0.72 -33.34 1.37
C GLN A 166 -0.79 -33.56 2.89
N GLN A 167 -1.15 -32.52 3.67
CA GLN A 167 -1.35 -32.65 5.11
C GLN A 167 -2.58 -33.48 5.45
N LEU A 168 -3.67 -33.33 4.69
CA LEU A 168 -4.88 -34.14 4.81
C LEU A 168 -4.59 -35.62 4.51
N PHE A 169 -3.84 -35.92 3.45
CA PHE A 169 -3.44 -37.32 3.18
C PHE A 169 -2.67 -37.94 4.34
N ARG A 170 -1.77 -37.16 4.97
CA ARG A 170 -1.03 -37.60 6.15
C ARG A 170 -1.92 -37.76 7.38
N SER A 171 -2.89 -36.87 7.60
CA SER A 171 -3.82 -37.03 8.72
C SER A 171 -4.68 -38.26 8.55
N LEU A 172 -5.20 -38.55 7.35
CA LEU A 172 -6.00 -39.74 7.07
C LEU A 172 -5.20 -41.04 7.17
N GLN A 173 -3.94 -41.01 6.71
CA GLN A 173 -3.02 -42.11 6.90
C GLN A 173 -2.80 -42.38 8.39
N MET A 174 -2.63 -41.34 9.21
CA MET A 174 -2.45 -41.44 10.67
C MET A 174 -3.75 -41.77 11.43
N GLU A 175 -4.91 -41.36 10.92
CA GLU A 175 -6.22 -41.61 11.53
C GLU A 175 -6.60 -43.09 11.41
N SER A 176 -6.15 -43.77 10.34
CA SER A 176 -6.20 -45.23 10.24
C SER A 176 -5.36 -45.96 11.32
N VAL A 177 -4.38 -45.28 11.91
CA VAL A 177 -3.51 -45.78 12.99
C VAL A 177 -4.02 -45.33 14.37
N ALA A 178 -4.90 -44.33 14.43
CA ALA A 178 -5.33 -43.66 15.65
C ALA A 178 -6.87 -43.65 15.81
N GLU A 179 -7.58 -44.69 15.34
CA GLU A 179 -8.96 -44.99 15.75
C GLU A 179 -8.98 -45.34 17.25
N GLY A 180 -8.89 -44.31 18.08
CA GLY A 180 -8.69 -44.48 19.51
C GLY A 180 -8.22 -43.21 20.21
N LYS A 181 -8.82 -42.05 19.88
CA LYS A 181 -9.08 -40.88 20.76
C LYS A 181 -8.97 -39.57 19.97
N LYS A 182 -10.12 -38.91 19.75
CA LYS A 182 -10.46 -37.60 20.34
C LYS A 182 -11.75 -37.03 19.73
N LYS A 183 -12.68 -36.62 20.61
CA LYS A 183 -13.46 -35.39 20.42
C LYS A 183 -12.86 -34.32 21.34
N ARG A 184 -12.28 -33.28 20.76
CA ARG A 184 -11.97 -31.97 21.36
C ARG A 184 -12.47 -30.95 20.32
N LYS A 185 -12.96 -29.76 20.64
CA LYS A 185 -13.05 -28.99 21.88
C LYS A 185 -14.19 -28.00 21.59
N LYS A 186 -15.16 -27.86 22.50
CA LYS A 186 -16.19 -26.83 22.36
C LYS A 186 -15.58 -25.44 22.50
N GLN A 187 -15.94 -24.64 21.51
CA GLN A 187 -15.95 -23.18 21.40
C GLN A 187 -16.07 -22.47 22.76
N ALA A 188 -15.12 -21.58 23.05
CA ALA A 188 -15.19 -20.70 24.22
C ALA A 188 -16.30 -19.67 23.99
N SER A 189 -17.35 -19.73 24.83
CA SER A 189 -18.43 -18.76 24.91
C SER A 189 -17.92 -17.48 25.59
N PHE A 190 -17.72 -16.41 24.83
CA PHE A 190 -17.59 -15.04 25.34
C PHE A 190 -19.00 -14.44 25.48
N SER A 191 -19.67 -14.59 26.62
CA SER A 191 -21.07 -14.13 26.78
C SER A 191 -21.26 -12.73 27.38
N SER A 192 -20.18 -12.02 27.77
CA SER A 192 -20.30 -10.65 28.35
C SER A 192 -19.61 -9.54 27.56
N ALA A 193 -18.78 -9.86 26.55
CA ALA A 193 -18.12 -8.87 25.70
C ALA A 193 -19.01 -8.11 24.69
N PRO A 194 -20.14 -8.64 24.16
CA PRO A 194 -20.80 -7.99 23.02
C PRO A 194 -21.50 -6.67 23.39
N TYR A 195 -22.06 -6.53 24.60
CA TYR A 195 -22.76 -5.31 25.00
C TYR A 195 -21.83 -4.12 25.26
N PHE A 196 -20.67 -4.36 25.88
CA PHE A 196 -19.67 -3.31 26.12
C PHE A 196 -19.03 -2.83 24.80
N LEU A 197 -18.71 -3.77 23.90
CA LEU A 197 -18.19 -3.45 22.58
C LEU A 197 -19.22 -2.70 21.73
N PHE A 198 -20.50 -3.07 21.82
CA PHE A 198 -21.59 -2.37 21.12
C PHE A 198 -21.81 -0.93 21.64
N ALA A 199 -21.74 -0.72 22.96
CA ALA A 199 -21.85 0.61 23.55
C ALA A 199 -20.67 1.52 23.15
N LEU A 200 -19.45 0.98 23.16
CA LEU A 200 -18.25 1.68 22.68
C LEU A 200 -18.33 2.00 21.18
N ASP A 201 -18.84 1.07 20.38
CA ASP A 201 -19.06 1.28 18.96
C ASP A 201 -20.07 2.40 18.70
N ALA A 202 -21.21 2.39 19.41
CA ALA A 202 -22.20 3.46 19.31
C ALA A 202 -21.62 4.83 19.72
N CYS A 203 -20.86 4.91 20.80
CA CYS A 203 -20.19 6.15 21.22
C CYS A 203 -19.12 6.61 20.21
N ALA A 204 -18.33 5.68 19.65
CA ALA A 204 -17.33 6.01 18.64
C ALA A 204 -17.99 6.54 17.36
N GLN A 205 -19.06 5.88 16.89
CA GLN A 205 -19.80 6.29 15.70
C GLN A 205 -20.49 7.64 15.88
N THR A 206 -21.05 7.94 17.06
CA THR A 206 -21.64 9.27 17.32
C THR A 206 -20.58 10.37 17.33
N ILE A 207 -19.40 10.14 17.91
CA ILE A 207 -18.29 11.11 17.87
C ILE A 207 -17.82 11.34 16.42
N ILE A 208 -17.62 10.27 15.65
CA ILE A 208 -17.22 10.36 14.24
C ILE A 208 -18.27 11.11 13.42
N PHE A 209 -19.55 10.83 13.67
CA PHE A 209 -20.66 11.54 13.03
C PHE A 209 -20.61 13.03 13.37
N LEU A 210 -20.54 13.40 14.66
CA LEU A 210 -20.48 14.79 15.10
C LEU A 210 -19.31 15.57 14.47
N PHE A 211 -18.14 14.95 14.34
CA PHE A 211 -16.96 15.60 13.77
C PHE A 211 -16.99 15.67 12.23
N SER A 212 -17.83 14.87 11.58
CA SER A 212 -18.03 14.87 10.12
C SER A 212 -19.20 15.74 9.66
N ILE A 213 -20.04 16.24 10.58
CA ILE A 213 -21.08 17.22 10.24
C ILE A 213 -20.42 18.47 9.63
N CYS A 214 -20.85 18.80 8.41
CA CYS A 214 -20.46 20.04 7.74
C CYS A 214 -21.39 21.17 8.21
N ILE A 215 -20.81 22.27 8.68
CA ILE A 215 -21.56 23.47 9.06
C ILE A 215 -21.73 24.31 7.77
N PRO A 216 -22.90 24.91 7.50
CA PRO A 216 -23.04 25.83 6.37
C PRO A 216 -21.99 26.96 6.47
N CYS A 217 -21.20 27.16 5.42
CA CYS A 217 -20.07 28.11 5.33
C CYS A 217 -18.73 27.70 5.97
N SER A 218 -18.58 26.50 6.54
CA SER A 218 -17.26 25.96 6.91
C SER A 218 -17.10 24.48 6.55
N SER A 219 -15.85 24.02 6.40
CA SER A 219 -15.56 22.59 6.25
C SER A 219 -15.86 21.84 7.56
N SER A 220 -16.02 20.50 7.48
CA SER A 220 -16.22 19.66 8.67
C SER A 220 -15.14 19.87 9.73
N LEU A 221 -15.46 19.65 11.02
CA LEU A 221 -14.49 19.79 12.11
C LEU A 221 -13.26 18.91 11.89
N ARG A 222 -13.47 17.72 11.31
CA ARG A 222 -12.42 16.80 10.87
C ARG A 222 -11.46 17.39 9.83
N ALA A 223 -11.98 18.22 8.92
CA ALA A 223 -11.16 18.90 7.92
C ALA A 223 -10.44 20.14 8.47
N LEU A 224 -10.96 20.73 9.55
CA LEU A 224 -10.42 21.94 10.17
C LEU A 224 -9.33 21.62 11.21
N SER A 225 -9.51 20.55 11.98
CA SER A 225 -8.62 20.16 13.08
C SER A 225 -7.99 18.80 12.81
N THR A 226 -6.66 18.78 12.80
CA THR A 226 -5.90 17.53 12.61
C THR A 226 -6.00 16.61 13.83
N SER A 227 -6.14 17.18 15.04
CA SER A 227 -6.36 16.39 16.26
C SER A 227 -7.72 15.69 16.25
N ALA A 228 -8.77 16.35 15.75
CA ALA A 228 -10.08 15.73 15.53
C ALA A 228 -10.00 14.58 14.50
N ASP A 229 -9.29 14.78 13.39
CA ASP A 229 -9.08 13.70 12.40
C ASP A 229 -8.34 12.50 13.00
N GLN A 230 -7.27 12.74 13.76
CA GLN A 230 -6.50 11.68 14.39
C GLN A 230 -7.34 10.91 15.43
N LEU A 231 -8.16 11.61 16.22
CA LEU A 231 -9.06 10.96 17.17
C LEU A 231 -10.06 10.06 16.46
N CYS A 232 -10.71 10.56 15.41
CA CYS A 232 -11.63 9.75 14.61
C CYS A 232 -10.93 8.55 13.97
N ALA A 233 -9.71 8.71 13.47
CA ALA A 233 -8.94 7.60 12.89
C ALA A 233 -8.66 6.50 13.93
N ARG A 234 -8.30 6.86 15.18
CA ARG A 234 -8.07 5.90 16.27
C ARG A 234 -9.36 5.23 16.74
N LEU A 235 -10.47 5.96 16.80
CA LEU A 235 -11.80 5.40 17.09
C LEU A 235 -12.22 4.40 16.02
N GLU A 236 -12.08 4.74 14.73
CA GLU A 236 -12.39 3.85 13.62
C GLU A 236 -11.55 2.57 13.64
N GLN A 237 -10.25 2.67 13.95
CA GLN A 237 -9.36 1.52 14.10
C GLN A 237 -9.77 0.62 15.27
N SER A 238 -10.20 1.22 16.39
CA SER A 238 -10.63 0.50 17.58
C SER A 238 -11.93 -0.27 17.35
N VAL A 239 -12.89 0.34 16.64
CA VAL A 239 -14.16 -0.29 16.25
C VAL A 239 -13.96 -1.40 15.22
N ARG A 240 -13.18 -1.14 14.17
CA ARG A 240 -12.97 -2.11 13.07
C ARG A 240 -12.00 -3.23 13.42
N GLY A 241 -11.16 -3.04 14.43
CA GLY A 241 -10.13 -4.00 14.85
C GLY A 241 -10.66 -5.40 15.16
N PRO A 242 -11.63 -5.55 16.10
CA PRO A 242 -12.21 -6.85 16.44
C PRO A 242 -12.87 -7.54 15.25
N VAL A 243 -13.61 -6.79 14.43
CA VAL A 243 -14.25 -7.32 13.21
C VAL A 243 -13.20 -7.83 12.23
N ARG A 244 -12.15 -7.03 11.96
CA ARG A 244 -11.03 -7.44 11.09
C ARG A 244 -10.32 -8.68 11.62
N TYR A 245 -10.09 -8.77 12.93
CA TYR A 245 -9.49 -9.96 13.54
C TYR A 245 -10.33 -11.21 13.26
N LEU A 246 -11.65 -11.17 13.48
CA LEU A 246 -12.53 -12.31 13.21
C LEU A 246 -12.49 -12.74 11.74
N THR A 247 -12.43 -11.79 10.80
CA THR A 247 -12.33 -12.13 9.36
C THR A 247 -11.03 -12.82 8.96
N THR A 248 -9.97 -12.80 9.79
CA THR A 248 -8.74 -13.57 9.54
C THR A 248 -8.90 -15.07 9.80
N TRP A 249 -9.94 -15.46 10.54
CA TRP A 249 -10.31 -16.84 10.83
C TRP A 249 -11.28 -17.44 9.82
N ASN A 250 -11.88 -16.62 8.95
CA ASN A 250 -12.77 -17.12 7.90
C ASN A 250 -11.99 -17.97 6.89
N ASP A 251 -12.50 -19.15 6.60
CA ASP A 251 -12.02 -20.04 5.57
C ASP A 251 -12.28 -19.42 4.19
N GLY A 252 -11.26 -19.41 3.34
CA GLY A 252 -11.27 -18.81 2.02
C GLY A 252 -9.92 -19.01 1.34
N ARG A 253 -9.74 -18.47 0.13
CA ARG A 253 -8.46 -18.58 -0.60
C ARG A 253 -7.31 -18.07 0.27
N ILE A 254 -6.18 -18.78 0.22
CA ILE A 254 -5.02 -18.46 1.06
C ILE A 254 -4.50 -17.04 0.83
N ASN A 255 -4.59 -16.55 -0.41
CA ASN A 255 -4.19 -15.19 -0.79
C ASN A 255 -5.02 -14.15 -0.04
N ASP A 256 -6.35 -14.32 -0.01
CA ASP A 256 -7.26 -13.39 0.66
C ASP A 256 -7.07 -13.43 2.18
N ARG A 257 -6.83 -14.63 2.73
CA ARG A 257 -6.54 -14.80 4.15
C ARG A 257 -5.22 -14.12 4.53
N ALA A 258 -4.17 -14.30 3.73
CA ALA A 258 -2.87 -13.67 3.95
C ALA A 258 -2.97 -12.14 3.83
N ALA A 259 -3.74 -11.61 2.86
CA ALA A 259 -3.97 -10.18 2.71
C ALA A 259 -4.71 -9.60 3.93
N ARG A 260 -5.82 -10.22 4.37
CA ARG A 260 -6.55 -9.80 5.58
C ARG A 260 -5.67 -9.85 6.83
N TYR A 261 -4.87 -10.90 6.97
CA TYR A 261 -3.93 -11.08 8.06
C TYR A 261 -2.86 -9.98 8.07
N ASN A 262 -2.25 -9.69 6.92
CA ASN A 262 -1.23 -8.66 6.79
C ASN A 262 -1.77 -7.27 7.13
N VAL A 263 -2.96 -6.91 6.63
CA VAL A 263 -3.60 -5.61 6.94
C VAL A 263 -3.92 -5.48 8.42
N PHE A 264 -4.44 -6.55 9.04
CA PHE A 264 -4.76 -6.56 10.47
C PHE A 264 -3.49 -6.37 11.31
N TRP A 265 -2.46 -7.19 11.09
CA TRP A 265 -1.23 -7.09 11.86
C TRP A 265 -0.47 -5.80 11.56
N ASN A 266 -0.52 -5.28 10.33
CA ASN A 266 0.02 -3.95 10.05
C ASN A 266 -0.63 -2.88 10.93
N THR A 267 -1.96 -2.88 11.01
CA THR A 267 -2.70 -1.94 11.85
C THR A 267 -2.30 -2.08 13.33
N VAL A 268 -2.23 -3.30 13.85
CA VAL A 268 -1.83 -3.57 15.24
C VAL A 268 -0.41 -3.09 15.51
N TRP A 269 0.54 -3.42 14.64
CA TRP A 269 1.94 -3.00 14.78
C TRP A 269 2.09 -1.48 14.73
N LEU A 270 1.37 -0.79 13.84
CA LEU A 270 1.38 0.66 13.77
C LEU A 270 0.84 1.29 15.06
N VAL A 271 -0.28 0.80 15.58
CA VAL A 271 -0.85 1.30 16.85
C VAL A 271 0.12 1.07 18.01
N ILE A 272 0.70 -0.12 18.13
CA ILE A 272 1.66 -0.42 19.22
C ILE A 272 2.90 0.47 19.12
N ASN A 273 3.50 0.63 17.93
CA ASN A 273 4.66 1.50 17.77
C ASN A 273 4.32 2.96 18.04
N ASP A 274 3.14 3.42 17.62
CA ASP A 274 2.69 4.78 17.90
C ASP A 274 2.50 5.03 19.41
N LEU A 275 1.98 4.05 20.15
CA LEU A 275 1.86 4.11 21.62
C LEU A 275 3.23 4.10 22.31
N ILE A 276 4.17 3.29 21.83
CA ILE A 276 5.54 3.25 22.36
C ILE A 276 6.24 4.60 22.15
N LEU A 277 6.17 5.15 20.93
CA LEU A 277 6.72 6.47 20.63
C LEU A 277 5.99 7.59 21.40
N GLY A 278 4.68 7.45 21.59
CA GLY A 278 3.87 8.35 22.41
C GLY A 278 4.31 8.36 23.88
N TYR A 279 4.55 7.18 24.46
CA TYR A 279 5.10 7.05 25.80
C TYR A 279 6.52 7.63 25.92
N ALA A 280 7.38 7.41 24.92
CA ALA A 280 8.70 8.03 24.88
C ALA A 280 8.60 9.57 24.83
N ALA A 281 7.70 10.10 24.00
CA ALA A 281 7.44 11.54 23.91
C ALA A 281 6.89 12.11 25.22
N HIS A 282 5.95 11.42 25.88
CA HIS A 282 5.42 11.78 27.19
C HIS A 282 6.55 12.03 28.20
N ASN A 283 7.46 11.06 28.34
CA ASN A 283 8.57 11.15 29.28
C ASN A 283 9.51 12.31 28.95
N LEU A 284 9.84 12.51 27.67
CA LEU A 284 10.70 13.62 27.23
C LEU A 284 10.05 14.99 27.48
N ILE A 285 8.76 15.14 27.16
CA ILE A 285 8.01 16.38 27.37
C ILE A 285 7.88 16.67 28.87
N HIS A 286 7.58 15.64 29.67
CA HIS A 286 7.46 15.79 31.12
C HIS A 286 8.80 16.22 31.74
N GLN A 287 9.90 15.56 31.37
CA GLN A 287 11.24 15.84 31.90
C GLN A 287 11.72 17.26 31.56
N HIS A 288 11.37 17.76 30.38
CA HIS A 288 11.81 19.09 29.91
C HIS A 288 10.69 20.14 29.87
N SER A 289 9.61 19.93 30.63
CA SER A 289 8.40 20.77 30.57
C SER A 289 8.65 22.24 30.87
N GLU A 290 9.46 22.55 31.89
CA GLU A 290 9.84 23.93 32.24
C GLU A 290 10.62 24.60 31.10
N TRP A 291 11.63 23.91 30.57
CA TRP A 291 12.44 24.40 29.45
C TRP A 291 11.59 24.57 28.18
N LEU A 292 10.69 23.64 27.87
CA LEU A 292 9.75 23.75 26.75
C LEU A 292 8.84 24.97 26.91
N SER A 293 8.34 25.24 28.13
CA SER A 293 7.46 26.37 28.42
C SER A 293 8.17 27.71 28.17
N ILE A 294 9.34 27.89 28.79
CA ILE A 294 10.12 29.13 28.62
C ILE A 294 10.52 29.30 27.15
N THR A 295 11.01 28.24 26.51
CA THR A 295 11.44 28.28 25.11
C THR A 295 10.28 28.59 24.17
N THR A 296 9.11 27.97 24.35
CA THR A 296 7.96 28.21 23.48
C THR A 296 7.41 29.64 23.64
N SER A 297 7.33 30.13 24.88
CA SER A 297 6.89 31.51 25.14
C SER A 297 7.87 32.53 24.55
N THR A 298 9.17 32.32 24.70
CA THR A 298 10.20 33.22 24.13
C THR A 298 10.23 33.15 22.61
N PHE A 299 10.09 31.95 22.01
CA PHE A 299 9.99 31.78 20.56
C PHE A 299 8.78 32.51 19.99
N PHE A 300 7.63 32.40 20.66
CA PHE A 300 6.40 33.07 20.25
C PHE A 300 6.59 34.59 20.22
N SER A 301 7.06 35.19 21.32
CA SER A 301 7.28 36.64 21.38
C SER A 301 8.31 37.10 20.33
N ALA A 302 9.46 36.42 20.24
CA ALA A 302 10.54 36.85 19.36
C ALA A 302 10.22 36.68 17.86
N TYR A 303 9.71 35.52 17.45
CA TYR A 303 9.57 35.18 16.03
C TYR A 303 8.16 35.33 15.47
N VAL A 304 7.12 35.23 16.31
CA VAL A 304 5.72 35.30 15.86
C VAL A 304 5.14 36.72 16.05
N ILE A 305 5.70 37.51 16.96
CA ILE A 305 5.28 38.90 17.24
C ILE A 305 6.34 39.90 16.79
N ASP A 306 7.54 39.89 17.41
CA ASP A 306 8.54 40.95 17.23
C ASP A 306 9.15 40.96 15.83
N MET A 307 9.56 39.80 15.29
CA MET A 307 10.18 39.71 13.97
C MET A 307 9.26 40.21 12.84
N PRO A 308 7.98 39.83 12.75
CA PRO A 308 7.04 40.41 11.79
C PRO A 308 6.88 41.93 11.92
N ILE A 309 6.83 42.47 13.15
CA ILE A 309 6.74 43.92 13.39
C ILE A 309 8.01 44.62 12.89
N GLN A 310 9.19 44.05 13.18
CA GLN A 310 10.47 44.58 12.69
C GLN A 310 10.53 44.53 11.17
N ALA A 311 10.05 43.45 10.54
CA ALA A 311 10.00 43.33 9.09
C ALA A 311 9.05 44.36 8.46
N LEU A 312 7.91 44.67 9.09
CA LEU A 312 7.00 45.73 8.64
C LEU A 312 7.65 47.12 8.71
N LYS A 313 8.36 47.41 9.80
CA LYS A 313 9.10 48.68 9.96
C LYS A 313 10.23 48.79 8.95
N TRP A 314 11.02 47.73 8.79
CA TRP A 314 12.08 47.66 7.78
C TRP A 314 11.54 47.84 6.36
N LEU A 315 10.38 47.26 6.05
CA LEU A 315 9.70 47.44 4.76
C LEU A 315 9.22 48.88 4.55
N ASN A 316 8.79 49.56 5.61
CA ASN A 316 8.38 50.95 5.57
C ASN A 316 9.54 51.94 5.40
N ASP A 317 10.75 51.55 5.83
CA ASP A 317 11.97 52.37 5.79
C ASP A 317 12.83 52.16 4.52
N TRP A 318 12.19 51.72 3.43
CA TRP A 318 12.75 51.63 2.07
C TRP A 318 13.85 50.57 1.94
N PRO A 319 13.51 49.29 2.11
CA PRO A 319 14.49 48.22 2.03
C PRO A 319 15.10 48.14 0.64
N VAL A 320 16.41 47.90 0.56
CA VAL A 320 17.13 47.69 -0.71
C VAL A 320 17.05 48.92 -1.66
N GLY A 321 16.73 50.10 -1.14
CA GLY A 321 16.59 51.33 -1.94
C GLY A 321 15.31 51.39 -2.79
N LEU A 322 14.36 50.46 -2.57
CA LEU A 322 13.09 50.45 -3.28
C LEU A 322 12.15 51.50 -2.65
N LYS A 323 11.98 52.64 -3.33
CA LYS A 323 11.10 53.72 -2.89
C LYS A 323 9.64 53.32 -3.09
N LEU A 324 9.03 52.83 -2.02
CA LEU A 324 7.60 52.53 -1.96
C LEU A 324 6.76 53.80 -1.85
N ASN A 325 5.46 53.68 -2.14
CA ASN A 325 4.53 54.77 -1.88
C ASN A 325 4.42 54.98 -0.37
N THR A 326 4.98 56.09 0.13
CA THR A 326 5.12 56.34 1.56
C THR A 326 3.77 56.35 2.30
N PRO A 327 2.71 57.04 1.83
CA PRO A 327 1.42 57.02 2.53
C PRO A 327 0.79 55.63 2.61
N LEU A 328 0.81 54.86 1.52
CA LEU A 328 0.24 53.51 1.49
C LEU A 328 1.05 52.53 2.35
N SER A 329 2.38 52.65 2.30
CA SER A 329 3.30 51.86 3.14
C SER A 329 3.05 52.13 4.63
N GLN A 330 2.93 53.40 5.02
CA GLN A 330 2.61 53.80 6.39
C GLN A 330 1.26 53.25 6.85
N PHE A 331 0.25 53.26 5.98
CA PHE A 331 -1.04 52.65 6.26
C PHE A 331 -0.92 51.15 6.56
N PHE A 332 -0.33 50.37 5.65
CA PHE A 332 -0.15 48.92 5.88
C PHE A 332 0.71 48.62 7.10
N CYS A 333 1.83 49.33 7.26
CA CYS A 333 2.71 49.17 8.41
C CYS A 333 1.95 49.38 9.72
N SER A 334 1.20 50.48 9.83
CA SER A 334 0.47 50.83 11.05
C SER A 334 -0.65 49.84 11.33
N THR A 335 -1.46 49.49 10.32
CA THR A 335 -2.58 48.56 10.48
C THR A 335 -2.12 47.16 10.88
N PHE A 336 -1.11 46.60 10.21
CA PHE A 336 -0.63 45.26 10.53
C PHE A 336 0.19 45.23 11.82
N THR A 337 0.96 46.28 12.13
CA THR A 337 1.62 46.39 13.44
C THR A 337 0.59 46.39 14.56
N LEU A 338 -0.49 47.18 14.43
CA LEU A 338 -1.57 47.19 15.40
C LEU A 338 -2.22 45.80 15.55
N LEU A 339 -2.52 45.11 14.44
CA LEU A 339 -3.09 43.76 14.46
C LEU A 339 -2.17 42.78 15.22
N ILE A 340 -0.88 42.75 14.86
CA ILE A 340 0.09 41.80 15.43
C ILE A 340 0.34 42.12 16.90
N GLN A 341 0.46 43.39 17.27
CA GLN A 341 0.61 43.83 18.66
C GLN A 341 -0.61 43.46 19.49
N ARG A 342 -1.83 43.75 19.02
CA ARG A 342 -3.06 43.39 19.75
C ARG A 342 -3.19 41.89 19.97
N TRP A 343 -2.81 41.09 18.98
CA TRP A 343 -2.74 39.64 19.14
C TRP A 343 -1.71 39.25 20.19
N GLY A 344 -0.49 39.80 20.12
CA GLY A 344 0.58 39.59 21.10
C GLY A 344 0.18 39.98 22.52
N ASP A 345 -0.41 41.16 22.72
CA ASP A 345 -0.86 41.67 24.01
C ASP A 345 -1.94 40.79 24.65
N CYS A 346 -2.78 40.16 23.82
CA CYS A 346 -3.83 39.25 24.29
C CYS A 346 -3.29 37.84 24.57
N VAL A 347 -2.50 37.29 23.64
CA VAL A 347 -2.09 35.88 23.66
C VAL A 347 -0.86 35.65 24.52
N THR A 348 0.14 36.54 24.53
CA THR A 348 1.39 36.36 25.29
C THR A 348 1.17 36.16 26.81
N PRO A 349 0.38 36.99 27.52
CA PRO A 349 0.15 36.77 28.94
C PRO A 349 -0.66 35.49 29.21
N LEU A 350 -1.64 35.19 28.36
CA LEU A 350 -2.42 33.96 28.43
C LEU A 350 -1.52 32.73 28.22
N LEU A 351 -0.64 32.79 27.24
CA LEU A 351 0.34 31.75 26.92
C LEU A 351 1.26 31.57 28.12
N HIS A 352 1.87 32.62 28.65
CA HIS A 352 2.77 32.50 29.80
C HIS A 352 2.10 31.81 31.01
N SER A 353 0.83 32.12 31.28
CA SER A 353 0.08 31.53 32.40
C SER A 353 -0.37 30.08 32.15
N LEU A 354 -0.85 29.76 30.94
CA LEU A 354 -1.46 28.46 30.62
C LEU A 354 -0.47 27.44 30.04
N LEU A 355 0.69 27.89 29.53
CA LEU A 355 1.62 27.05 28.80
C LEU A 355 2.15 25.84 29.61
N PRO A 356 2.46 25.94 30.92
CA PRO A 356 2.82 24.77 31.71
C PRO A 356 1.70 23.72 31.75
N GLN A 357 0.44 24.17 31.88
CA GLN A 357 -0.73 23.28 31.89
C GLN A 357 -0.98 22.67 30.51
N LEU A 358 -0.81 23.44 29.44
CA LEU A 358 -0.96 22.98 28.06
C LEU A 358 0.12 21.96 27.69
N ILE A 359 1.38 22.18 28.11
CA ILE A 359 2.47 21.21 27.90
C ILE A 359 2.22 19.93 28.70
N TYR A 360 1.73 20.04 29.93
CA TYR A 360 1.36 18.88 30.72
C TYR A 360 0.20 18.10 30.07
N LEU A 361 -0.84 18.80 29.60
CA LEU A 361 -1.94 18.19 28.87
C LEU A 361 -1.46 17.52 27.56
N LEU A 362 -0.59 18.20 26.81
CA LEU A 362 0.03 17.68 25.59
C LEU A 362 0.85 16.41 25.89
N SER A 363 1.57 16.40 27.01
CA SER A 363 2.28 15.22 27.49
C SER A 363 1.32 14.07 27.79
N ILE A 364 0.20 14.30 28.48
CA ILE A 364 -0.81 13.26 28.72
C ILE A 364 -1.42 12.77 27.39
N LEU A 365 -1.77 13.67 26.49
CA LEU A 365 -2.35 13.31 25.19
C LEU A 365 -1.39 12.47 24.34
N SER A 366 -0.08 12.67 24.47
CA SER A 366 0.93 11.86 23.79
C SER A 366 0.91 10.37 24.21
N LEU A 367 0.39 10.03 25.39
CA LEU A 367 0.22 8.63 25.81
C LEU A 367 -0.77 7.86 24.92
N THR A 368 -1.69 8.56 24.25
CA THR A 368 -2.61 7.95 23.28
C THR A 368 -1.95 7.63 21.94
N GLY A 369 -0.73 8.11 21.72
CA GLY A 369 0.03 7.94 20.50
C GLY A 369 0.85 9.18 20.12
N PHE A 370 2.02 8.97 19.54
CA PHE A 370 2.85 10.06 19.03
C PHE A 370 2.16 10.84 17.90
N THR A 371 1.38 10.16 17.06
CA THR A 371 0.54 10.80 16.04
C THR A 371 -0.49 11.77 16.63
N THR A 372 -1.03 11.51 17.82
CA THR A 372 -1.91 12.45 18.53
C THR A 372 -1.14 13.68 18.97
N PHE A 373 0.08 13.50 19.49
CA PHE A 373 0.97 14.61 19.83
C PHE A 373 1.27 15.51 18.62
N LEU A 374 1.60 14.92 17.47
CA LEU A 374 1.84 15.69 16.23
C LEU A 374 0.60 16.47 15.79
N ALA A 375 -0.59 15.86 15.89
CA ALA A 375 -1.85 16.48 15.49
C ALA A 375 -2.23 17.67 16.41
N VAL A 376 -2.10 17.52 17.72
CA VAL A 376 -2.34 18.62 18.66
C VAL A 376 -1.32 19.74 18.47
N SER A 377 -0.04 19.40 18.26
CA SER A 377 1.02 20.39 17.99
C SER A 377 0.76 21.19 16.71
N HIS A 378 0.27 20.53 15.67
CA HIS A 378 -0.12 21.18 14.41
C HIS A 378 -1.28 22.17 14.62
N ASP A 379 -2.32 21.78 15.36
CA ASP A 379 -3.45 22.67 15.65
C ASP A 379 -3.02 23.87 16.53
N MET A 380 -2.15 23.64 17.53
CA MET A 380 -1.56 24.71 18.35
C MET A 380 -0.74 25.70 17.51
N LEU A 381 0.07 25.22 16.57
CA LEU A 381 0.88 26.09 15.68
C LEU A 381 -0.02 26.99 14.81
N ASN A 382 -1.07 26.42 14.22
CA ASN A 382 -2.03 27.20 13.41
C ASN A 382 -2.79 28.22 14.25
N LEU A 383 -3.16 27.87 15.49
CA LEU A 383 -3.82 28.80 16.41
C LEU A 383 -2.89 29.96 16.79
N LEU A 384 -1.64 29.68 17.17
CA LEU A 384 -0.68 30.70 17.57
C LEU A 384 -0.31 31.68 16.43
N THR A 385 -0.36 31.21 15.18
CA THR A 385 0.02 32.00 13.99
C THR A 385 -1.17 32.58 13.22
N LEU A 386 -2.38 32.54 13.79
CA LEU A 386 -3.63 32.91 13.12
C LEU A 386 -3.64 34.36 12.59
N HIS A 387 -3.10 35.31 13.36
CA HIS A 387 -2.98 36.72 12.96
C HIS A 387 -2.12 36.92 11.71
N LEU A 388 -1.05 36.14 11.54
CA LEU A 388 -0.19 36.18 10.35
C LEU A 388 -0.89 35.57 9.13
N LEU A 389 -1.57 34.44 9.33
CA LEU A 389 -2.39 33.81 8.29
C LEU A 389 -3.54 34.73 7.84
N PHE A 390 -4.15 35.46 8.79
CA PHE A 390 -5.15 36.47 8.50
C PHE A 390 -4.54 37.64 7.70
N GLY A 391 -3.39 38.18 8.12
CA GLY A 391 -2.69 39.23 7.39
C GLY A 391 -2.37 38.85 5.94
N TYR A 392 -1.91 37.60 5.73
CA TYR A 392 -1.69 37.06 4.40
C TYR A 392 -2.97 36.95 3.56
N LYS A 393 -4.08 36.46 4.14
CA LYS A 393 -5.38 36.42 3.44
C LYS A 393 -5.83 37.81 3.00
N VAL A 394 -5.73 38.81 3.89
CA VAL A 394 -6.06 40.20 3.57
C VAL A 394 -5.18 40.72 2.43
N MET A 395 -3.85 40.57 2.53
CA MET A 395 -2.94 41.06 1.49
C MET A 395 -3.06 40.31 0.16
N ARG A 396 -3.44 39.04 0.18
CA ARG A 396 -3.75 38.28 -1.03
C ARG A 396 -4.99 38.86 -1.73
N VAL A 397 -6.05 39.16 -0.98
CA VAL A 397 -7.27 39.76 -1.53
C VAL A 397 -6.98 41.15 -2.10
N VAL A 398 -6.26 42.00 -1.36
CA VAL A 398 -5.89 43.36 -1.81
C VAL A 398 -5.02 43.30 -3.07
N CYS A 399 -4.03 42.41 -3.12
CA CYS A 399 -3.18 42.25 -4.30
C CYS A 399 -3.94 41.70 -5.50
N GLY A 400 -4.83 40.71 -5.30
CA GLY A 400 -5.72 40.21 -6.34
C GLY A 400 -6.58 41.32 -6.95
N TRP A 401 -7.23 42.11 -6.09
CA TRP A 401 -8.00 43.27 -6.53
C TRP A 401 -7.15 44.30 -7.28
N GLN A 402 -5.92 44.57 -6.83
CA GLN A 402 -5.01 45.51 -7.49
C GLN A 402 -4.60 45.03 -8.89
N ILE A 403 -4.34 43.73 -9.05
CA ILE A 403 -4.00 43.11 -10.36
C ILE A 403 -5.21 43.18 -11.30
N ASP A 404 -6.40 42.83 -10.83
CA ASP A 404 -7.62 42.87 -11.64
C ASP A 404 -7.96 44.31 -12.07
N SER A 405 -7.82 45.27 -11.14
CA SER A 405 -8.01 46.70 -11.40
C SER A 405 -7.00 47.23 -12.43
N LEU A 406 -5.71 46.88 -12.29
CA LEU A 406 -4.68 47.21 -13.27
C LEU A 406 -4.95 46.60 -14.65
N GLY A 407 -5.39 45.34 -14.70
CA GLY A 407 -5.76 44.68 -15.95
C GLY A 407 -6.93 45.36 -16.65
N GLY A 408 -7.96 45.77 -15.89
CA GLY A 408 -9.09 46.54 -16.39
C GLY A 408 -8.68 47.92 -16.92
N LEU A 409 -7.91 48.68 -16.14
CA LEU A 409 -7.40 50.01 -16.50
C LEU A 409 -6.44 49.96 -17.70
N TRP A 410 -5.61 48.91 -17.80
CA TRP A 410 -4.75 48.68 -18.96
C TRP A 410 -5.54 48.45 -20.25
N ASN A 411 -6.63 47.69 -20.17
CA ASN A 411 -7.54 47.50 -21.30
C ASN A 411 -8.21 48.83 -21.70
N LEU A 412 -8.68 49.61 -20.72
CA LEU A 412 -9.24 50.95 -20.95
C LEU A 412 -8.25 51.87 -21.67
N PHE A 413 -6.99 51.93 -21.20
CA PHE A 413 -5.92 52.72 -21.83
C PHE A 413 -5.66 52.32 -23.29
N ARG A 414 -5.84 51.04 -23.64
CA ARG A 414 -5.68 50.51 -25.00
C ARG A 414 -6.93 50.64 -25.87
N GLY A 415 -8.01 51.24 -25.36
CA GLY A 415 -9.29 51.28 -26.05
C GLY A 415 -9.93 49.90 -26.21
N LYS A 416 -9.78 49.02 -25.21
CA LYS A 416 -10.31 47.65 -25.22
C LYS A 416 -11.32 47.44 -24.09
N ARG A 417 -12.40 46.71 -24.39
CA ARG A 417 -13.45 46.36 -23.43
C ARG A 417 -13.70 44.86 -23.42
N TRP A 418 -13.89 44.28 -22.24
CA TRP A 418 -14.33 42.88 -22.13
C TRP A 418 -15.80 42.76 -22.55
N ASN A 419 -16.05 41.93 -23.55
CA ASN A 419 -17.39 41.64 -24.04
C ASN A 419 -17.92 40.37 -23.37
N VAL A 420 -18.82 40.53 -22.39
CA VAL A 420 -19.39 39.41 -21.62
C VAL A 420 -20.15 38.43 -22.52
N LEU A 421 -20.78 38.91 -23.60
CA LEU A 421 -21.56 38.08 -24.52
C LEU A 421 -20.67 37.19 -25.41
N ARG A 422 -19.45 37.64 -25.72
CA ARG A 422 -18.50 36.93 -26.61
C ARG A 422 -17.28 36.39 -25.89
N GLN A 423 -17.19 36.56 -24.56
CA GLN A 423 -16.09 36.11 -23.71
C GLN A 423 -14.70 36.46 -24.28
N ARG A 424 -14.55 37.67 -24.83
CA ARG A 424 -13.30 38.17 -25.43
C ARG A 424 -13.15 39.67 -25.24
N THR A 425 -11.93 40.19 -25.41
CA THR A 425 -11.64 41.63 -25.40
C THR A 425 -11.78 42.22 -26.81
N ASP A 426 -12.73 43.13 -26.99
CA ASP A 426 -12.98 43.82 -28.27
C ASP A 426 -12.45 45.27 -28.20
N SER A 427 -12.14 45.88 -29.34
CA SER A 427 -11.89 47.32 -29.44
C SER A 427 -13.17 48.09 -29.13
N TYR A 428 -13.06 49.15 -28.33
CA TYR A 428 -14.16 50.02 -27.95
C TYR A 428 -13.71 51.47 -28.03
N GLU A 429 -14.56 52.31 -28.62
CA GLU A 429 -14.30 53.73 -28.78
C GLU A 429 -14.73 54.44 -27.50
N TYR A 430 -13.75 54.85 -26.70
CA TYR A 430 -13.95 55.59 -25.47
C TYR A 430 -13.87 57.09 -25.76
N ASP A 431 -14.69 57.88 -25.07
CA ASP A 431 -14.56 59.34 -25.10
C ASP A 431 -13.19 59.75 -24.56
N ILE A 432 -12.67 60.89 -25.06
CA ILE A 432 -11.37 61.43 -24.65
C ILE A 432 -11.29 61.59 -23.12
N ASP A 433 -12.37 62.07 -22.50
CA ASP A 433 -12.43 62.26 -21.05
C ASP A 433 -12.33 60.93 -20.27
N GLN A 434 -12.95 59.86 -20.79
CA GLN A 434 -12.89 58.53 -20.20
C GLN A 434 -11.49 57.92 -20.32
N LEU A 435 -10.84 58.11 -21.47
CA LEU A 435 -9.47 57.67 -21.69
C LEU A 435 -8.49 58.45 -20.81
N PHE A 436 -8.69 59.75 -20.65
CA PHE A 436 -7.88 60.59 -19.77
C PHE A 436 -8.01 60.16 -18.31
N LEU A 437 -9.23 60.01 -17.81
CA LEU A 437 -9.49 59.52 -16.44
C LEU A 437 -8.90 58.11 -16.22
N GLY A 438 -9.09 57.22 -17.19
CA GLY A 438 -8.53 55.86 -17.17
C GLY A 438 -7.01 55.85 -17.09
N THR A 439 -6.34 56.72 -17.85
CA THR A 439 -4.89 56.87 -17.83
C THR A 439 -4.40 57.40 -16.48
N LEU A 440 -5.09 58.36 -15.88
CA LEU A 440 -4.75 58.89 -14.57
C LEU A 440 -4.91 57.81 -13.48
N LEU A 441 -6.03 57.09 -13.46
CA LEU A 441 -6.24 56.00 -12.51
C LEU A 441 -5.24 54.85 -12.73
N PHE A 442 -4.92 54.51 -13.98
CA PHE A 442 -3.91 53.51 -14.31
C PHE A 442 -2.55 53.90 -13.76
N THR A 443 -2.08 55.12 -14.02
CA THR A 443 -0.76 55.58 -13.57
C THR A 443 -0.66 55.57 -12.04
N VAL A 444 -1.67 56.10 -11.33
CA VAL A 444 -1.71 56.05 -9.85
C VAL A 444 -1.70 54.61 -9.34
N SER A 445 -2.57 53.74 -9.89
CA SER A 445 -2.66 52.34 -9.48
C SER A 445 -1.35 51.57 -9.75
N ALA A 446 -0.68 51.83 -10.87
CA ALA A 446 0.58 51.21 -11.25
C ALA A 446 1.72 51.64 -10.31
N PHE A 447 1.74 52.89 -9.86
CA PHE A 447 2.73 53.35 -8.87
C PHE A 447 2.45 52.85 -7.45
N LEU A 448 1.20 52.54 -7.09
CA LEU A 448 0.86 51.94 -5.80
C LEU A 448 1.16 50.43 -5.76
N PHE A 449 1.07 49.75 -6.90
CA PHE A 449 1.18 48.29 -6.98
C PHE A 449 2.47 47.70 -6.38
N PRO A 450 3.68 48.23 -6.61
CA PRO A 450 4.90 47.72 -5.98
C PRO A 450 4.82 47.67 -4.45
N THR A 451 4.11 48.61 -3.83
CA THR A 451 3.89 48.65 -2.37
C THR A 451 2.98 47.50 -1.95
N VAL A 452 1.83 47.34 -2.62
CA VAL A 452 0.92 46.22 -2.34
C VAL A 452 1.64 44.88 -2.50
N LEU A 453 2.37 44.71 -3.61
CA LEU A 453 3.11 43.48 -3.91
C LEU A 453 4.16 43.15 -2.85
N SER A 454 4.91 44.15 -2.37
CA SER A 454 5.97 43.93 -1.37
C SER A 454 5.41 43.49 -0.02
N TYR A 455 4.30 44.09 0.44
CA TYR A 455 3.61 43.66 1.66
C TYR A 455 2.97 42.27 1.49
N THR A 456 2.40 41.96 0.32
CA THR A 456 1.90 40.61 0.02
C THR A 456 3.03 39.59 0.02
N ALA A 457 4.21 39.93 -0.51
CA ALA A 457 5.37 39.06 -0.49
C ALA A 457 5.86 38.77 0.93
N LEU A 458 5.94 39.80 1.81
CA LEU A 458 6.31 39.62 3.22
C LEU A 458 5.40 38.60 3.92
N PHE A 459 4.08 38.82 3.89
CA PHE A 459 3.14 37.90 4.52
C PHE A 459 3.07 36.55 3.82
N GLY A 460 3.28 36.51 2.51
CA GLY A 460 3.35 35.29 1.71
C GLY A 460 4.54 34.41 2.09
N LEU A 461 5.71 35.00 2.29
CA LEU A 461 6.91 34.28 2.75
C LEU A 461 6.73 33.76 4.17
N THR A 462 6.28 34.60 5.10
CA THR A 462 6.03 34.20 6.50
C THR A 462 4.99 33.08 6.57
N SER A 463 3.86 33.21 5.87
CA SER A 463 2.83 32.17 5.83
C SER A 463 3.29 30.91 5.09
N GLY A 464 4.15 31.05 4.09
CA GLY A 464 4.78 29.93 3.39
C GLY A 464 5.65 29.09 4.31
N LEU A 465 6.46 29.72 5.17
CA LEU A 465 7.26 29.02 6.18
C LEU A 465 6.38 28.25 7.18
N ILE A 466 5.32 28.90 7.70
CA ILE A 466 4.36 28.25 8.60
C ILE A 466 3.70 27.06 7.90
N PHE A 467 3.28 27.23 6.65
CA PHE A 467 2.67 26.17 5.84
C PHE A 467 3.62 24.98 5.64
N ILE A 468 4.90 25.23 5.35
CA ILE A 468 5.90 24.15 5.20
C ILE A 468 6.02 23.35 6.51
N ILE A 469 6.13 24.03 7.66
CA ILE A 469 6.22 23.36 8.97
C ILE A 469 4.97 22.52 9.23
N CYS A 470 3.78 23.08 9.02
CA CYS A 470 2.52 22.35 9.14
C CYS A 470 2.48 21.12 8.20
N ARG A 471 2.96 21.24 6.96
CA ARG A 471 3.02 20.14 6.00
C ARG A 471 3.98 19.03 6.42
N VAL A 472 5.12 19.37 7.03
CA VAL A 472 6.07 18.38 7.55
C VAL A 472 5.44 17.60 8.71
N LEU A 473 4.76 18.27 9.64
CA LEU A 473 4.04 17.61 10.74
C LEU A 473 2.96 16.66 10.21
N GLU A 474 2.14 17.14 9.26
CA GLU A 474 1.06 16.35 8.67
C GLU A 474 1.60 15.16 7.85
N ALA A 475 2.67 15.36 7.07
CA ALA A 475 3.31 14.28 6.32
C ALA A 475 3.89 13.22 7.25
N THR A 476 4.53 13.63 8.36
CA THR A 476 5.06 12.70 9.37
C THR A 476 3.94 11.89 10.02
N ARG A 477 2.84 12.55 10.41
CA ARG A 477 1.65 11.89 10.96
C ARG A 477 1.06 10.88 9.98
N GLN A 478 0.89 11.27 8.71
CA GLN A 478 0.34 10.40 7.67
C GLN A 478 1.24 9.21 7.37
N ALA A 479 2.55 9.42 7.32
CA ALA A 479 3.53 8.35 7.14
C ALA A 479 3.39 7.32 8.27
N MET A 480 3.36 7.76 9.53
CA MET A 480 3.19 6.86 10.68
C MET A 480 1.86 6.10 10.68
N ASN A 481 0.77 6.69 10.19
CA ASN A 481 -0.53 6.04 10.16
C ASN A 481 -0.70 5.04 9.00
N ARG A 482 0.06 5.17 7.91
CA ARG A 482 -0.10 4.33 6.70
C ARG A 482 1.11 3.45 6.39
N PHE A 483 2.21 3.57 7.12
CA PHE A 483 3.43 2.82 6.81
C PHE A 483 3.19 1.30 6.83
N PRO A 484 3.64 0.55 5.82
CA PRO A 484 3.47 -0.91 5.75
C PRO A 484 4.50 -1.63 6.64
N LEU A 485 4.56 -1.27 7.93
CA LEU A 485 5.55 -1.77 8.88
C LEU A 485 5.59 -3.29 8.93
N PHE A 486 4.42 -3.93 9.01
CA PHE A 486 4.36 -5.39 9.12
C PHE A 486 4.81 -6.09 7.85
N GLU A 487 4.38 -5.63 6.68
CA GLU A 487 4.81 -6.18 5.38
C GLU A 487 6.32 -5.97 5.17
N PHE A 488 6.86 -4.81 5.60
CA PHE A 488 8.30 -4.53 5.58
C PHE A 488 9.10 -5.47 6.50
N VAL A 489 8.64 -5.70 7.73
CA VAL A 489 9.30 -6.64 8.66
C VAL A 489 9.22 -8.08 8.12
N LEU A 490 8.09 -8.47 7.52
CA LEU A 490 7.96 -9.77 6.87
C LEU A 490 8.92 -9.89 5.69
N TRP A 491 9.07 -8.85 4.88
CA TRP A 491 10.01 -8.84 3.77
C TRP A 491 11.46 -9.06 4.23
N ILE A 492 11.87 -8.49 5.36
CA ILE A 492 13.21 -8.71 5.93
C ILE A 492 13.37 -10.13 6.50
N LYS A 493 12.39 -10.58 7.30
CA LYS A 493 12.52 -11.85 8.05
C LYS A 493 12.21 -13.09 7.23
N GLU A 494 11.21 -13.00 6.35
CA GLU A 494 10.72 -14.12 5.56
C GLU A 494 10.12 -13.63 4.22
N PRO A 495 10.97 -13.30 3.22
CA PRO A 495 10.52 -12.74 1.95
C PRO A 495 9.48 -13.62 1.21
N SER A 496 9.51 -14.94 1.43
CA SER A 496 8.56 -15.89 0.81
C SER A 496 7.10 -15.71 1.23
N ARG A 497 6.81 -14.90 2.27
CA ARG A 497 5.44 -14.56 2.70
C ARG A 497 4.86 -13.34 1.97
N VAL A 498 5.69 -12.61 1.23
CA VAL A 498 5.29 -11.42 0.46
C VAL A 498 5.56 -11.70 -1.02
N PRO A 499 4.75 -12.57 -1.66
CA PRO A 499 4.97 -12.96 -3.05
C PRO A 499 4.82 -11.77 -4.00
N GLY A 500 5.76 -11.66 -4.94
CA GLY A 500 5.79 -10.70 -6.03
C GLY A 500 5.56 -11.40 -7.37
N SER A 501 6.62 -11.73 -8.12
CA SER A 501 6.54 -12.37 -9.43
C SER A 501 6.95 -13.86 -9.41
N LEU A 502 6.61 -14.60 -10.45
CA LEU A 502 7.03 -15.99 -10.64
C LEU A 502 8.20 -16.06 -11.62
N ASN A 503 9.26 -16.75 -11.21
CA ASN A 503 10.41 -17.02 -12.07
C ASN A 503 10.56 -18.53 -12.32
N PHE A 504 10.85 -18.89 -13.57
CA PHE A 504 11.21 -20.24 -13.96
C PHE A 504 12.73 -20.34 -14.13
N THR A 505 13.37 -21.19 -13.34
CA THR A 505 14.81 -21.45 -13.44
C THR A 505 15.05 -22.84 -14.02
N MET A 506 15.89 -22.98 -15.05
CA MET A 506 16.23 -24.29 -15.60
C MET A 506 17.23 -25.00 -14.69
N GLN A 507 16.96 -26.26 -14.36
CA GLN A 507 17.86 -27.13 -13.61
C GLN A 507 18.16 -28.39 -14.43
N THR A 508 19.43 -28.74 -14.50
CA THR A 508 19.91 -29.98 -15.12
C THR A 508 20.02 -31.05 -14.04
N ILE A 509 19.29 -32.16 -14.18
CA ILE A 509 19.42 -33.29 -13.25
C ILE A 509 20.47 -34.25 -13.82
N SER A 510 21.63 -34.39 -13.15
CA SER A 510 22.60 -35.43 -13.50
C SER A 510 22.08 -36.77 -12.97
N VAL A 511 21.83 -37.72 -13.87
CA VAL A 511 21.55 -39.09 -13.48
C VAL A 511 22.84 -39.67 -12.87
N GLY A 512 22.80 -40.00 -11.59
CA GLY A 512 23.97 -40.51 -10.85
C GLY A 512 24.51 -41.81 -11.46
N ASN A 513 25.83 -41.91 -11.50
CA ASN A 513 26.64 -42.99 -12.05
C ASN A 513 26.18 -44.40 -11.64
N GLU A 514 25.74 -45.19 -12.62
CA GLU A 514 26.22 -46.57 -12.75
C GLU A 514 26.78 -46.70 -14.17
N GLU A 515 28.08 -47.00 -14.24
CA GLU A 515 28.79 -47.29 -15.47
C GLU A 515 28.06 -48.41 -16.24
N LYS A 516 27.46 -48.02 -17.37
CA LYS A 516 27.55 -48.73 -18.64
C LYS A 516 27.10 -47.77 -19.73
N GLU A 517 28.04 -47.42 -20.59
CA GLU A 517 27.83 -46.71 -21.85
C GLU A 517 26.67 -47.36 -22.61
N ILE A 518 25.56 -46.65 -22.66
CA ILE A 518 24.59 -46.74 -23.75
C ILE A 518 24.31 -45.28 -24.12
N GLU A 519 24.75 -44.91 -25.32
CA GLU A 519 24.46 -43.64 -25.98
C GLU A 519 22.96 -43.30 -25.87
N ASP A 520 22.65 -42.02 -25.69
CA ASP A 520 21.29 -41.43 -25.61
C ASP A 520 20.47 -41.55 -24.31
N LYS A 521 21.10 -41.63 -23.12
CA LYS A 521 20.40 -41.21 -21.88
C LYS A 521 20.36 -39.68 -21.77
N SER A 522 19.31 -39.13 -22.37
CA SER A 522 18.91 -37.72 -22.38
C SER A 522 19.05 -37.06 -21.00
N VAL A 523 19.95 -36.09 -20.93
CA VAL A 523 19.98 -35.12 -19.83
C VAL A 523 18.63 -34.39 -19.81
N MET A 524 17.74 -34.81 -18.91
CA MET A 524 16.43 -34.17 -18.75
C MET A 524 16.62 -32.79 -18.15
N ARG A 525 16.35 -31.76 -18.96
CA ARG A 525 16.30 -30.37 -18.51
C ARG A 525 14.93 -30.13 -17.88
N VAL A 526 14.91 -29.75 -16.60
CA VAL A 526 13.69 -29.57 -15.81
C VAL A 526 13.54 -28.10 -15.43
N LEU A 527 12.32 -27.57 -15.49
CA LEU A 527 12.04 -26.20 -15.06
C LEU A 527 11.68 -26.20 -13.58
N VAL A 528 12.25 -25.29 -12.79
CA VAL A 528 11.90 -25.11 -11.37
C VAL A 528 11.15 -23.78 -11.23
N LEU A 529 9.92 -23.85 -10.73
CA LEU A 529 9.10 -22.69 -10.40
C LEU A 529 9.51 -22.14 -9.03
N LYS A 530 9.96 -20.88 -8.99
CA LYS A 530 10.27 -20.15 -7.75
C LYS A 530 9.51 -18.82 -7.72
N GLY A 531 8.82 -18.56 -6.61
CA GLY A 531 8.28 -17.22 -6.33
C GLY A 531 9.40 -16.27 -5.91
N THR A 532 9.44 -15.09 -6.50
CA THR A 532 10.26 -13.97 -6.02
C THR A 532 9.45 -13.10 -5.05
N PRO A 533 10.08 -12.55 -4.01
CA PRO A 533 9.40 -11.59 -3.15
C PRO A 533 9.12 -10.28 -3.90
N LYS A 534 8.14 -9.50 -3.43
CA LYS A 534 7.92 -8.13 -3.92
C LYS A 534 9.19 -7.29 -3.82
N THR A 535 9.35 -6.34 -4.74
CA THR A 535 10.40 -5.35 -4.63
C THR A 535 10.08 -4.35 -3.51
N LEU A 536 11.12 -3.72 -2.95
CA LEU A 536 10.95 -2.74 -1.89
C LEU A 536 10.15 -1.51 -2.36
N SER A 537 10.24 -1.13 -3.63
CA SER A 537 9.43 -0.06 -4.21
C SER A 537 7.95 -0.43 -4.25
N ASP A 538 7.62 -1.68 -4.60
CA ASP A 538 6.23 -2.13 -4.66
C ASP A 538 5.59 -2.16 -3.26
N ILE A 539 6.37 -2.48 -2.23
CA ILE A 539 5.88 -2.49 -0.84
C ILE A 539 5.64 -1.06 -0.34
N LEU A 540 6.53 -0.12 -0.65
CA LEU A 540 6.47 1.24 -0.10
C LEU A 540 5.55 2.20 -0.87
N PHE A 541 5.39 2.01 -2.19
CA PHE A 541 4.70 2.98 -3.06
C PHE A 541 3.43 2.43 -3.72
N TYR A 542 3.22 1.11 -3.74
CA TYR A 542 2.02 0.47 -4.28
C TYR A 542 1.16 -0.13 -3.15
N GLN A 543 0.43 0.74 -2.44
CA GLN A 543 -0.64 0.33 -1.51
C GLN A 543 -1.88 1.20 -1.65
#